data_AF-A0A7L2HKZ3-F1
#
_entry.id   AF-A0A7L2HKZ3-F1
#
_cell.length_a   1.000
_cell.length_b   1.000
_cell.length_c   1.000
_cell.angle_alpha   90.00
_cell.angle_beta   90.00
_cell.angle_gamma   90.00
#
_symmetry.space_group_name_H-M   'P 1'
#
loop_
_entity.id
_entity.type
_entity.pdbx_description
1 polymer ?
#
loop_
_entity_poly.entity_id
_entity_poly.type
_entity_poly.pdbx_seq_one_letter_code
_entity_poly.pdbx_strand_id
1 'polypeptide(L)'
;GTVKESGEKHKGSVEIPNLSEENEVDDTEINVSKKKGEGDVLKDLMRTEGTTKVREALRDYLKALKTEFTLGMILPTKATVGQELAAEQKLSGNTMEDSVSPQSLDTVGVKIPTVKILMREVFNSPADELYSIFTTKELVQKFSKCPAVIEAEKGGKLQMFEGCVSGEYAELVKS
;
A
#
# COMPACT_ATOMS: atom_id res chain seq x y z
N GLY A 1 -3.81 24.93 -15.52
CA GLY A 1 -3.98 24.99 -16.98
C GLY A 1 -3.91 26.43 -17.44
N THR A 2 -3.71 26.65 -18.74
CA THR A 2 -3.70 27.98 -19.35
C THR A 2 -4.93 28.12 -20.23
N VAL A 3 -5.75 29.16 -20.02
CA VAL A 3 -6.90 29.45 -20.89
C VAL A 3 -6.40 30.26 -22.09
N LYS A 4 -6.68 29.80 -23.31
CA LYS A 4 -6.17 30.40 -24.56
C LYS A 4 -6.55 31.88 -24.75
N GLU A 5 -7.58 32.36 -24.06
CA GLU A 5 -8.06 33.74 -24.15
C GLU A 5 -7.30 34.74 -23.26
N SER A 6 -6.67 34.29 -22.16
CA SER A 6 -5.98 35.18 -21.20
C SER A 6 -4.48 34.88 -21.06
N GLY A 7 -4.02 33.67 -21.40
CA GLY A 7 -2.62 33.27 -21.21
C GLY A 7 -2.21 33.12 -19.73
N GLU A 8 -3.13 33.38 -18.80
CA GLU A 8 -2.93 33.25 -17.37
C GLU A 8 -2.83 31.80 -16.91
N LYS A 9 -1.92 31.56 -15.96
CA LYS A 9 -1.69 30.23 -15.37
C LYS A 9 -2.61 30.02 -14.18
N HIS A 10 -3.60 29.16 -14.33
CA HIS A 10 -4.52 28.79 -13.26
C HIS A 10 -4.08 27.50 -12.57
N LYS A 11 -4.11 27.49 -11.23
CA LYS A 11 -3.84 26.32 -10.38
C LYS A 11 -5.14 25.83 -9.72
N GLY A 12 -5.29 24.52 -9.62
CA GLY A 12 -6.42 23.85 -8.96
C GLY A 12 -5.96 22.55 -8.30
N SER A 13 -6.87 21.87 -7.62
CA SER A 13 -6.66 20.55 -7.02
C SER A 13 -7.74 19.58 -7.50
N VAL A 14 -7.36 18.31 -7.64
CA VAL A 14 -8.28 17.20 -7.91
C VAL A 14 -8.12 16.20 -6.77
N GLU A 15 -9.22 15.92 -6.07
CA GLU A 15 -9.27 15.01 -4.94
C GLU A 15 -10.25 13.88 -5.23
N ILE A 16 -9.85 12.66 -4.90
CA ILE A 16 -10.62 11.44 -5.18
C ILE A 16 -10.78 10.70 -3.85
N PRO A 17 -11.78 11.05 -3.03
CA PRO A 17 -12.02 10.39 -1.76
C PRO A 17 -12.41 8.93 -1.98
N ASN A 18 -12.01 8.06 -1.05
CA ASN A 18 -12.43 6.65 -0.99
C ASN A 18 -12.06 5.79 -2.22
N LEU A 19 -10.92 6.04 -2.86
CA LEU A 19 -10.41 5.14 -3.90
C LEU A 19 -9.94 3.83 -3.27
N SER A 20 -10.61 2.71 -3.59
CA SER A 20 -10.25 1.36 -3.15
C SER A 20 -10.46 0.36 -4.29
N GLU A 21 -9.87 -0.82 -4.17
CA GLU A 21 -10.08 -1.93 -5.12
C GLU A 21 -11.53 -2.44 -5.13
N GLU A 22 -12.24 -2.31 -4.01
CA GLU A 22 -13.63 -2.76 -3.85
C GLU A 22 -14.65 -1.79 -4.48
N ASN A 23 -14.25 -0.54 -4.75
CA ASN A 23 -15.14 0.48 -5.28
C ASN A 23 -15.07 0.53 -6.81
N GLU A 24 -16.22 0.63 -7.47
CA GLU A 24 -16.25 0.85 -8.91
C GLU A 24 -15.75 2.26 -9.25
N VAL A 25 -14.88 2.36 -10.27
CA VAL A 25 -14.29 3.63 -10.72
C VAL A 25 -15.36 4.61 -11.23
N ASP A 26 -16.49 4.09 -11.70
CA ASP A 26 -17.61 4.91 -12.14
C ASP A 26 -18.35 5.59 -10.97
N ASP A 27 -18.44 4.91 -9.83
CA ASP A 27 -19.09 5.41 -8.61
C ASP A 27 -18.17 6.30 -7.76
N THR A 28 -16.88 6.39 -8.11
CA THR A 28 -15.92 7.18 -7.37
C THR A 28 -16.19 8.68 -7.59
N GLU A 29 -16.38 9.42 -6.50
CA GLU A 29 -16.59 10.86 -6.51
C GLU A 29 -15.25 11.57 -6.82
N ILE A 30 -15.24 12.46 -7.82
CA ILE A 30 -14.05 13.22 -8.21
C ILE A 30 -14.31 14.70 -7.94
N ASN A 31 -13.61 15.22 -6.94
CA ASN A 31 -13.74 16.60 -6.47
C ASN A 31 -12.72 17.50 -7.16
N VAL A 32 -13.20 18.39 -8.02
CA VAL A 32 -12.36 19.39 -8.71
C VAL A 32 -12.55 20.76 -8.06
N SER A 33 -11.46 21.33 -7.55
CA SER A 33 -11.42 22.66 -6.94
C SER A 33 -10.43 23.60 -7.65
N LYS A 34 -10.73 24.90 -7.63
CA LYS A 34 -9.84 25.95 -8.16
C LYS A 34 -9.25 26.76 -7.01
N LYS A 35 -8.00 27.21 -7.16
CA LYS A 35 -7.42 28.22 -6.24
C LYS A 35 -7.96 29.61 -6.63
N LYS A 36 -8.03 30.53 -5.67
CA LYS A 36 -8.63 31.88 -5.80
C LYS A 36 -8.17 32.59 -7.09
N GLY A 37 -9.12 32.98 -7.95
CA GLY A 37 -8.89 33.62 -9.25
C GLY A 37 -9.99 33.35 -10.28
N GLU A 38 -9.92 33.99 -11.44
CA GLU A 38 -10.68 33.60 -12.64
C GLU A 38 -10.25 32.22 -13.14
N GLY A 39 -11.12 31.52 -13.86
CA GLY A 39 -10.87 30.15 -14.34
C GLY A 39 -12.03 29.18 -14.16
N ASP A 40 -13.27 29.67 -14.02
CA ASP A 40 -14.46 28.81 -13.93
C ASP A 40 -14.63 27.93 -15.18
N VAL A 41 -14.34 28.46 -16.36
CA VAL A 41 -14.33 27.69 -17.62
C VAL A 41 -13.37 26.48 -17.54
N LEU A 42 -12.18 26.66 -16.95
CA LEU A 42 -11.22 25.57 -16.79
C LEU A 42 -11.67 24.57 -15.72
N LYS A 43 -12.31 25.03 -14.65
CA LYS A 43 -12.89 24.16 -13.62
C LYS A 43 -14.02 23.31 -14.20
N ASP A 44 -14.89 23.89 -15.02
CA ASP A 44 -16.00 23.18 -15.65
C ASP A 44 -15.50 22.17 -16.68
N LEU A 45 -14.50 22.54 -17.49
CA LEU A 45 -13.81 21.60 -18.39
C LEU A 45 -13.17 20.43 -17.63
N MET A 46 -12.53 20.70 -16.49
CA MET A 46 -11.94 19.66 -15.64
C MET A 46 -13.01 18.78 -14.98
N ARG A 47 -14.21 19.32 -14.68
CA ARG A 47 -15.34 18.54 -14.16
C ARG A 47 -15.99 17.64 -15.21
N THR A 48 -15.94 18.01 -16.49
CA THR A 48 -16.52 17.22 -17.58
C THR A 48 -15.48 16.27 -18.20
N GLU A 49 -14.60 16.80 -19.06
CA GLU A 49 -13.60 16.01 -19.78
C GLU A 49 -12.47 15.52 -18.86
N GLY A 50 -12.06 16.35 -17.90
CA GLY A 50 -11.00 16.00 -16.94
C GLY A 50 -11.40 14.79 -16.09
N THR A 51 -12.62 14.78 -15.55
CA THR A 51 -13.15 13.66 -14.76
C THR A 51 -13.15 12.35 -15.55
N THR A 52 -13.56 12.38 -16.83
CA THR A 52 -13.55 11.21 -17.70
C THR A 52 -12.14 10.65 -17.88
N LYS A 53 -11.15 11.54 -18.10
CA LYS A 53 -9.74 11.14 -18.25
C LYS A 53 -9.12 10.61 -16.95
N VAL A 54 -9.50 11.20 -15.82
CA VAL A 54 -9.09 10.72 -14.50
C VAL A 54 -9.66 9.32 -14.23
N ARG A 55 -10.92 9.07 -14.56
CA ARG A 55 -11.53 7.73 -14.45
C ARG A 55 -10.84 6.69 -15.33
N GLU A 56 -10.51 7.06 -16.57
CA GLU A 56 -9.76 6.18 -17.50
C GLU A 56 -8.41 5.78 -16.89
N ALA A 57 -7.63 6.76 -16.41
CA ALA A 57 -6.34 6.50 -15.77
C ALA A 57 -6.45 5.66 -14.49
N LEU A 58 -7.52 5.84 -13.70
CA LEU A 58 -7.78 5.02 -12.51
C LEU A 58 -8.10 3.56 -12.85
N ARG A 59 -8.87 3.31 -13.93
CA ARG A 59 -9.14 1.95 -14.41
C ARG A 59 -7.86 1.26 -14.84
N ASP A 60 -7.01 1.95 -15.59
CA ASP A 60 -5.73 1.42 -16.02
C ASP A 60 -4.80 1.14 -14.84
N TYR A 61 -4.77 2.04 -13.85
CA TYR A 61 -4.04 1.83 -12.60
C TYR A 61 -4.49 0.57 -11.86
N LEU A 62 -5.80 0.38 -11.66
CA LEU A 62 -6.32 -0.82 -10.98
C LEU A 62 -6.03 -2.11 -11.76
N LYS A 63 -6.10 -2.06 -13.09
CA LYS A 63 -5.75 -3.19 -13.96
C LYS A 63 -4.26 -3.53 -13.87
N ALA A 64 -3.39 -2.52 -13.90
CA ALA A 64 -1.95 -2.69 -13.71
C ALA A 64 -1.65 -3.28 -12.34
N LEU A 65 -2.25 -2.74 -11.28
CA LEU A 65 -2.08 -3.21 -9.91
C LEU A 65 -2.39 -4.72 -9.77
N LYS A 66 -3.52 -5.19 -10.30
CA LYS A 66 -3.89 -6.63 -10.31
C LYS A 66 -2.90 -7.49 -11.11
N THR A 67 -2.44 -6.99 -12.24
CA THR A 67 -1.53 -7.73 -13.13
C THR A 67 -0.12 -7.82 -12.54
N GLU A 68 0.43 -6.70 -12.07
CA GLU A 68 1.77 -6.61 -11.49
C GLU A 68 1.88 -7.35 -10.16
N PHE A 69 0.83 -7.31 -9.33
CA PHE A 69 0.81 -8.07 -8.07
C PHE A 69 0.96 -9.58 -8.33
N THR A 70 0.30 -10.10 -9.36
CA THR A 70 0.39 -11.52 -9.73
C THR A 70 1.77 -11.88 -10.30
N LEU A 71 2.41 -10.96 -11.04
CA LEU A 71 3.76 -11.13 -11.58
C LEU A 71 4.85 -11.06 -10.51
N GLY A 72 4.67 -10.27 -9.45
CA GLY A 72 5.59 -10.20 -8.30
C GLY A 72 5.50 -11.40 -7.36
N MET A 73 4.39 -12.14 -7.39
CA MET A 73 4.16 -13.34 -6.55
C MET A 73 4.61 -14.65 -7.19
N ILE A 74 4.76 -14.70 -8.52
CA ILE A 74 5.45 -15.80 -9.16
C ILE A 74 6.96 -15.63 -8.96
N LEU A 75 7.59 -16.62 -8.32
CA LEU A 75 9.03 -16.76 -8.33
C LEU A 75 9.52 -16.62 -9.78
N PRO A 76 10.60 -15.85 -10.08
CA PRO A 76 11.16 -15.80 -11.42
C PRO A 76 11.55 -17.21 -11.85
N THR A 77 10.63 -17.89 -12.50
CA THR A 77 10.88 -19.22 -13.01
C THR A 77 11.75 -18.98 -14.22
N LYS A 78 13.03 -19.38 -14.13
CA LYS A 78 13.92 -19.45 -15.29
C LYS A 78 13.31 -20.43 -16.29
N ALA A 79 12.36 -19.97 -17.10
CA ALA A 79 11.90 -20.66 -18.27
C ALA A 79 13.05 -20.61 -19.27
N THR A 80 13.73 -21.74 -19.37
CA THR A 80 14.66 -22.04 -20.46
C THR A 80 13.82 -22.31 -21.72
N VAL A 81 14.41 -22.01 -22.88
CA VAL A 81 13.87 -22.08 -24.27
C VAL A 81 13.32 -20.73 -24.75
N GLY A 82 13.93 -20.00 -25.68
CA GLY A 82 15.12 -20.19 -26.51
C GLY A 82 15.33 -18.97 -27.43
N GLN A 83 16.54 -18.87 -27.99
CA GLN A 83 17.04 -17.90 -28.99
C GLN A 83 17.60 -16.55 -28.46
N GLU A 84 18.87 -16.63 -28.09
CA GLU A 84 19.99 -15.92 -28.74
C GLU A 84 19.84 -14.41 -28.98
N LEU A 85 20.59 -13.62 -28.22
CA LEU A 85 21.67 -12.79 -28.79
C LEU A 85 22.75 -12.56 -27.73
N ALA A 86 23.98 -12.80 -28.15
CA ALA A 86 25.20 -12.84 -27.36
C ALA A 86 25.68 -11.46 -26.87
N ALA A 87 26.24 -11.43 -25.67
CA ALA A 87 27.51 -10.76 -25.39
C ALA A 87 28.04 -11.21 -24.03
N GLU A 88 29.17 -11.92 -24.04
CA GLU A 88 30.00 -12.23 -22.89
C GLU A 88 30.46 -10.95 -22.19
N GLN A 89 30.56 -10.94 -20.86
CA GLN A 89 31.73 -10.37 -20.20
C GLN A 89 31.93 -10.85 -18.75
N LYS A 90 33.19 -11.16 -18.46
CA LYS A 90 33.77 -11.81 -17.28
C LYS A 90 33.80 -10.93 -16.02
N LEU A 91 33.52 -11.59 -14.88
CA LEU A 91 34.30 -11.72 -13.64
C LEU A 91 35.23 -10.56 -13.20
N SER A 92 34.87 -9.90 -12.08
CA SER A 92 35.76 -9.34 -11.02
C SER A 92 34.83 -8.75 -9.94
N GLY A 93 34.83 -9.13 -8.66
CA GLY A 93 35.92 -9.07 -7.69
C GLY A 93 35.89 -7.74 -6.94
N ASN A 94 35.26 -7.68 -5.74
CA ASN A 94 35.80 -6.96 -4.57
C ASN A 94 34.95 -7.13 -3.28
N THR A 95 35.61 -7.75 -2.31
CA THR A 95 35.45 -7.72 -0.85
C THR A 95 35.08 -6.35 -0.28
N MET A 96 34.23 -6.29 0.75
CA MET A 96 34.55 -5.65 2.04
C MET A 96 33.67 -6.25 3.15
N GLU A 97 34.37 -6.78 4.15
CA GLU A 97 33.86 -7.33 5.40
C GLU A 97 33.33 -6.19 6.29
N ASP A 98 32.26 -6.45 7.04
CA ASP A 98 32.13 -5.84 8.36
C ASP A 98 31.64 -6.87 9.37
N SER A 99 32.37 -6.92 10.47
CA SER A 99 32.37 -7.97 11.47
C SER A 99 31.63 -7.46 12.70
N VAL A 100 30.52 -8.10 13.08
CA VAL A 100 29.99 -7.97 14.44
C VAL A 100 29.59 -9.36 14.94
N SER A 101 30.33 -9.82 15.96
CA SER A 101 30.12 -11.10 16.64
C SER A 101 28.76 -11.19 17.31
N PRO A 102 28.08 -12.36 17.28
CA PRO A 102 26.86 -12.57 18.02
C PRO A 102 27.17 -12.81 19.51
N GLN A 103 26.61 -11.97 20.39
CA GLN A 103 26.50 -12.30 21.81
C GLN A 103 25.50 -13.46 21.97
N SER A 104 25.97 -14.57 22.55
CA SER A 104 25.16 -15.74 22.86
C SER A 104 24.34 -15.51 24.12
N LEU A 105 23.01 -15.46 23.97
CA LEU A 105 22.08 -15.77 25.05
C LEU A 105 21.63 -17.22 24.86
N ASP A 106 21.88 -18.04 25.88
CA ASP A 106 21.47 -19.44 25.94
C ASP A 106 19.96 -19.59 25.76
N THR A 107 19.55 -20.20 24.66
CA THR A 107 18.17 -20.67 24.47
C THR A 107 18.21 -22.14 24.08
N VAL A 108 17.75 -22.99 25.01
CA VAL A 108 17.40 -24.39 24.75
C VAL A 108 16.30 -24.41 23.69
N GLY A 109 16.63 -24.82 22.47
CA GLY A 109 15.73 -24.87 21.33
C GLY A 109 16.47 -25.04 20.01
N VAL A 110 15.79 -25.53 18.98
CA VAL A 110 16.33 -25.56 17.61
C VAL A 110 16.46 -24.11 17.14
N LYS A 111 17.64 -23.70 16.66
CA LYS A 111 17.85 -22.37 16.06
C LYS A 111 17.02 -22.26 14.77
N ILE A 112 15.83 -21.70 14.87
CA ILE A 112 15.00 -21.38 13.71
C ILE A 112 15.60 -20.13 13.05
N PRO A 113 16.00 -20.18 11.76
CA PRO A 113 16.44 -18.99 11.05
C PRO A 113 15.27 -18.00 10.98
N THR A 114 15.45 -16.82 11.57
CA THR A 114 14.46 -15.75 11.53
C THR A 114 15.01 -14.53 10.81
N VAL A 115 14.10 -13.72 10.27
CA VAL A 115 14.41 -12.42 9.66
C VAL A 115 13.65 -11.33 10.40
N LYS A 116 14.24 -10.13 10.46
CA LYS A 116 13.60 -8.97 11.09
C LYS A 116 12.76 -8.23 10.05
N ILE A 117 11.46 -8.10 10.30
CA ILE A 117 10.54 -7.33 9.47
C ILE A 117 10.40 -5.91 10.07
N LEU A 118 10.68 -4.89 9.28
CA LEU A 118 10.58 -3.48 9.66
C LEU A 118 9.66 -2.76 8.66
N MET A 119 8.56 -2.19 9.15
CA MET A 119 7.57 -1.48 8.33
C MET A 119 7.27 -0.12 8.95
N ARG A 120 7.18 0.93 8.11
CA ARG A 120 6.82 2.29 8.51
C ARG A 120 5.80 2.83 7.50
N GLU A 121 4.59 3.08 7.97
CA GLU A 121 3.49 3.59 7.17
C GLU A 121 2.88 4.85 7.79
N VAL A 122 2.22 5.66 6.96
CA VAL A 122 1.53 6.88 7.37
C VAL A 122 0.04 6.71 7.07
N PHE A 123 -0.79 6.83 8.10
CA PHE A 123 -2.25 6.75 7.98
C PHE A 123 -2.87 8.14 8.15
N ASN A 124 -3.89 8.44 7.34
CA ASN A 124 -4.68 9.67 7.46
C ASN A 124 -5.79 9.55 8.53
N SER A 125 -5.48 8.92 9.66
CA SER A 125 -6.41 8.67 10.76
C SER A 125 -5.79 9.13 12.08
N PRO A 126 -6.59 9.63 13.05
CA PRO A 126 -6.10 9.91 14.39
C PRO A 126 -5.63 8.62 15.08
N ALA A 127 -4.70 8.76 16.03
CA ALA A 127 -4.09 7.63 16.72
C ALA A 127 -5.14 6.74 17.43
N ASP A 128 -6.16 7.34 18.02
CA ASP A 128 -7.24 6.63 18.72
C ASP A 128 -8.06 5.73 17.77
N GLU A 129 -8.35 6.23 16.57
CA GLU A 129 -9.10 5.46 15.57
C GLU A 129 -8.25 4.31 15.04
N LEU A 130 -6.98 4.57 14.72
CA LEU A 130 -6.07 3.52 14.27
C LEU A 130 -5.88 2.44 15.34
N TYR A 131 -5.72 2.84 16.60
CA TYR A 131 -5.66 1.92 17.72
C TYR A 131 -6.92 1.05 17.80
N SER A 132 -8.11 1.67 17.69
CA SER A 132 -9.38 0.96 17.73
C SER A 132 -9.53 -0.08 16.61
N ILE A 133 -8.97 0.17 15.42
CA ILE A 133 -9.01 -0.76 14.29
C ILE A 133 -8.31 -2.07 14.63
N PHE A 134 -7.20 -2.03 15.37
CA PHE A 134 -6.46 -3.23 15.77
C PHE A 134 -7.03 -3.89 17.02
N THR A 135 -7.66 -3.14 17.92
CA THR A 135 -8.17 -3.67 19.20
C THR A 135 -9.66 -4.04 19.18
N THR A 136 -10.41 -3.67 18.15
CA THR A 136 -11.86 -3.92 18.07
C THR A 136 -12.17 -5.03 17.11
N LYS A 137 -12.75 -6.13 17.60
CA LYS A 137 -13.10 -7.32 16.82
C LYS A 137 -13.85 -6.99 15.52
N GLU A 138 -14.88 -6.14 15.59
CA GLU A 138 -15.72 -5.79 14.43
C GLU A 138 -14.93 -5.08 13.33
N LEU A 139 -14.03 -4.16 13.72
CA LEU A 139 -13.19 -3.43 12.77
C LEU A 139 -12.13 -4.35 12.16
N VAL A 140 -11.54 -5.24 12.97
CA VAL A 140 -10.61 -6.25 12.47
C VAL A 140 -11.24 -7.13 11.41
N GLN A 141 -12.44 -7.65 11.69
CA GLN A 141 -13.18 -8.47 10.74
C GLN A 141 -13.56 -7.71 9.47
N LYS A 142 -13.87 -6.41 9.59
CA LYS A 142 -14.21 -5.56 8.45
C LYS A 142 -13.03 -5.36 7.50
N PHE A 143 -11.81 -5.14 8.00
CA PHE A 143 -10.65 -4.96 7.14
C PHE A 143 -10.05 -6.28 6.67
N SER A 144 -10.06 -7.33 7.50
CA SER A 144 -9.52 -8.64 7.12
C SER A 144 -10.49 -9.46 6.26
N LYS A 145 -11.76 -9.05 6.18
CA LYS A 145 -12.86 -9.75 5.48
C LYS A 145 -13.05 -11.20 5.91
N CYS A 146 -12.54 -11.54 7.10
CA CYS A 146 -12.51 -12.89 7.66
C CYS A 146 -12.91 -12.85 9.14
N PRO A 147 -13.40 -13.96 9.70
CA PRO A 147 -13.58 -14.11 11.14
C PRO A 147 -12.25 -13.88 11.89
N ALA A 148 -12.32 -13.08 12.95
CA ALA A 148 -11.20 -12.78 13.83
C ALA A 148 -11.61 -12.94 15.30
N VAL A 149 -10.64 -13.29 16.15
CA VAL A 149 -10.73 -13.31 17.62
C VAL A 149 -9.82 -12.21 18.14
N ILE A 150 -10.38 -11.28 18.91
CA ILE A 150 -9.64 -10.12 19.44
C ILE A 150 -10.03 -9.94 20.90
N GLU A 151 -9.09 -10.21 21.79
CA GLU A 151 -9.16 -9.94 23.22
C GLU A 151 -8.20 -8.79 23.54
N ALA A 152 -8.69 -7.55 23.46
CA ALA A 152 -7.87 -6.34 23.63
C ALA A 152 -7.51 -6.05 25.09
N GLU A 153 -6.80 -6.99 25.70
CA GLU A 153 -6.24 -6.90 27.03
C GLU A 153 -4.83 -7.47 27.05
N LYS A 154 -4.03 -7.10 28.06
CA LYS A 154 -2.67 -7.62 28.18
C LYS A 154 -2.70 -9.15 28.40
N GLY A 155 -2.06 -9.90 27.51
CA GLY A 155 -2.09 -11.36 27.45
C GLY A 155 -3.31 -11.94 26.73
N GLY A 156 -4.20 -11.10 26.21
CA GLY A 156 -5.36 -11.53 25.43
C GLY A 156 -4.96 -12.08 24.07
N LYS A 157 -5.77 -12.99 23.52
CA LYS A 157 -5.56 -13.62 22.22
C LYS A 157 -5.90 -12.70 21.05
N LEU A 158 -5.10 -12.81 20.01
CA LEU A 158 -5.34 -12.26 18.68
C LEU A 158 -5.31 -13.39 17.65
N GLN A 159 -6.35 -13.47 16.83
CA GLN A 159 -6.43 -14.39 15.70
C GLN A 159 -7.09 -13.69 14.51
N MET A 160 -6.44 -13.75 13.35
CA MET A 160 -6.86 -13.11 12.12
C MET A 160 -6.70 -14.08 10.94
N PHE A 161 -7.34 -13.74 9.80
CA PHE A 161 -7.26 -14.52 8.56
C PHE A 161 -7.57 -16.01 8.78
N GLU A 162 -8.73 -16.29 9.41
CA GLU A 162 -9.20 -17.66 9.70
C GLU A 162 -8.25 -18.51 10.58
N GLY A 163 -7.33 -17.87 11.31
CA GLY A 163 -6.35 -18.55 12.15
C GLY A 163 -4.99 -18.76 11.51
N CYS A 164 -4.78 -18.32 10.28
CA CYS A 164 -3.44 -18.29 9.68
C CYS A 164 -2.50 -17.35 10.43
N VAL A 165 -3.04 -16.29 11.03
CA VAL A 165 -2.29 -15.36 11.88
C VAL A 165 -2.85 -15.45 13.29
N SER A 166 -2.00 -15.79 14.25
CA SER A 166 -2.37 -15.84 15.66
C SER A 166 -1.25 -15.29 16.54
N GLY A 167 -1.62 -14.82 17.73
CA GLY A 167 -0.69 -14.26 18.69
C GLY A 167 -1.40 -13.82 19.97
N GLU A 168 -0.67 -13.09 20.79
CA GLU A 168 -1.15 -12.51 22.03
C GLU A 168 -0.72 -11.05 22.16
N TYR A 169 -1.52 -10.24 22.85
CA TYR A 169 -1.19 -8.86 23.14
C TYR A 169 -0.20 -8.77 24.31
N ALA A 170 1.09 -8.71 24.03
CA ALA A 170 2.12 -8.60 25.07
C ALA A 170 1.98 -7.33 25.93
N GLU A 171 1.61 -6.21 25.29
CA GLU A 171 1.40 -4.92 25.93
C GLU A 171 0.33 -4.13 25.18
N LEU A 172 -0.51 -3.41 25.93
CA LEU A 172 -1.54 -2.53 25.40
C LEU A 172 -1.52 -1.22 26.17
N VAL A 173 -1.16 -0.13 25.49
CA VAL A 173 -1.20 1.22 26.05
C VAL A 173 -2.29 1.98 25.33
N LYS A 174 -3.30 2.43 26.07
CA LYS A 174 -4.34 3.30 25.50
C LYS A 174 -3.70 4.65 25.15
N SER A 175 -4.06 5.18 23.97
CA SER A 175 -3.67 6.52 23.54
C SER A 175 -4.31 7.61 24.37
#